data_AF-A0A9X0WHR8-F1
#
_entry.id   AF-A0A9X0WHR8-F1
#
_cell.length_a   1.000
_cell.length_b   1.000
_cell.length_c   1.000
_cell.angle_alpha   90.00
_cell.angle_beta   90.00
_cell.angle_gamma   90.00
#
_symmetry.space_group_name_H-M   'P 1'
#
loop_
_entity.id
_entity.type
_entity.pdbx_description
1 polymer ?
#
loop_
_entity_poly.entity_id
_entity_poly.type
_entity_poly.pdbx_seq_one_letter_code
_entity_poly.pdbx_strand_id
1 'polypeptide(L)' 'MLGESHDLLHEFPNLQEKIANLRDQDAEFARLMDDYDALDARVRDLEELGTPVADETIEELKKERLHLKDTLYAILRS' A
#
# COMPACT_ATOMS: atom_id res chain seq x y z
N MET A 1 -3.34 -12.50 12.75
CA MET A 1 -4.52 -12.15 11.95
C MET A 1 -4.60 -10.63 11.91
N LEU A 2 -3.98 -10.02 10.91
CA LEU A 2 -4.12 -8.61 10.53
C LEU A 2 -3.81 -8.60 9.03
N GLY A 3 -4.76 -8.15 8.21
CA GLY A 3 -4.61 -8.02 6.76
C GLY A 3 -4.80 -9.33 6.02
N GLU A 4 -6.05 -9.64 5.64
CA GLU A 4 -6.24 -10.25 4.32
C GLU A 4 -5.71 -9.20 3.34
N SER A 5 -4.44 -9.35 3.00
CA SER A 5 -3.65 -8.31 2.39
C SER A 5 -4.23 -8.00 1.02
N HIS A 6 -4.80 -6.80 0.89
CA HIS A 6 -4.90 -6.09 -0.40
C HIS A 6 -3.48 -5.63 -0.82
N ASP A 7 -2.56 -6.58 -0.75
CA ASP A 7 -1.15 -6.46 -1.05
C ASP A 7 -1.00 -6.53 -2.55
N LEU A 8 -0.05 -5.78 -3.07
CA LEU A 8 0.46 -5.98 -4.41
C LEU A 8 0.74 -7.47 -4.72
N LEU A 9 1.12 -8.27 -3.72
CA LEU A 9 1.33 -9.72 -3.86
C LEU A 9 0.05 -10.49 -4.27
N HIS A 10 -1.12 -10.05 -3.82
CA HIS A 10 -2.42 -10.67 -4.11
C HIS A 10 -2.98 -10.19 -5.46
N GLU A 11 -2.76 -8.93 -5.82
CA GLU A 11 -3.09 -8.39 -7.15
C GLU A 11 -2.15 -8.90 -8.25
N PHE A 12 -0.89 -9.19 -7.91
CA PHE A 12 0.13 -9.67 -8.83
C PHE A 12 0.78 -10.97 -8.35
N PRO A 13 0.04 -12.11 -8.36
CA PRO A 13 0.58 -13.38 -7.88
C PRO A 13 1.79 -13.85 -8.71
N ASN A 14 1.86 -13.47 -9.99
CA ASN A 14 3.00 -13.77 -10.86
C ASN A 14 4.23 -12.89 -10.62
N LEU A 15 4.09 -11.79 -9.88
CA LEU A 15 5.19 -10.88 -9.57
C LEU A 15 5.68 -11.02 -8.12
N GLN A 16 5.14 -11.95 -7.32
CA GLN A 16 5.56 -12.13 -5.93
C GLN A 16 7.07 -12.32 -5.78
N GLU A 17 7.69 -13.12 -6.65
CA GLU A 17 9.13 -13.34 -6.63
C GLU A 17 9.90 -12.05 -6.97
N LYS A 18 9.43 -11.29 -7.99
CA LYS A 18 10.03 -9.99 -8.37
C LYS A 18 9.88 -8.95 -7.26
N ILE A 19 8.72 -8.90 -6.61
CA ILE A 19 8.42 -8.02 -5.47
C ILE A 19 9.34 -8.35 -4.29
N ALA A 20 9.48 -9.64 -3.94
CA ALA A 20 10.36 -10.07 -2.86
C ALA A 20 11.84 -9.74 -3.17
N ASN A 21 12.26 -9.94 -4.42
CA ASN A 21 13.61 -9.62 -4.86
C ASN A 21 13.88 -8.10 -4.84
N LEU A 22 12.96 -7.30 -5.38
CA LEU A 22 13.04 -5.84 -5.35
C LEU A 22 13.01 -5.30 -3.93
N ARG A 23 12.24 -5.90 -3.02
CA ARG A 23 12.24 -5.50 -1.61
C ARG A 23 13.60 -5.70 -0.94
N ASP A 24 14.35 -6.74 -1.33
CA ASP A 24 15.69 -7.00 -0.79
C ASP A 24 16.76 -6.13 -1.45
N GLN A 25 16.64 -5.93 -2.77
CA GLN A 25 17.64 -5.21 -3.57
C GLN A 25 17.43 -3.69 -3.59
N ASP A 26 16.19 -3.25 -3.41
CA ASP A 26 15.78 -1.85 -3.54
C ASP A 26 15.11 -1.37 -2.24
N ALA A 27 15.87 -0.58 -1.49
CA ALA A 27 15.42 -0.03 -0.20
C ALA A 27 14.29 0.99 -0.37
N GLU A 28 14.17 1.62 -1.54
CA GLU A 28 13.07 2.54 -1.84
C GLU A 28 11.77 1.76 -2.04
N PHE A 29 11.81 0.68 -2.81
CA PHE A 29 10.68 -0.23 -2.98
C PHE A 29 10.22 -0.84 -1.65
N ALA A 30 11.16 -1.24 -0.79
CA ALA A 30 10.85 -1.75 0.53
C ALA A 30 10.12 -0.73 1.41
N ARG A 31 10.55 0.55 1.37
CA ARG A 31 9.88 1.65 2.07
C ARG A 31 8.49 1.92 1.51
N LEU A 32 8.35 1.98 0.19
CA LEU A 32 7.06 2.23 -0.46
C LEU A 32 6.00 1.18 -0.10
N MET A 33 6.38 -0.09 0.02
CA MET A 33 5.46 -1.12 0.50
C MET A 33 5.07 -0.93 1.98
N ASP A 34 6.01 -0.54 2.82
CA ASP A 34 5.76 -0.29 4.25
C ASP A 34 4.81 0.91 4.43
N ASP A 35 5.05 2.00 3.69
CA ASP A 35 4.17 3.17 3.64
C ASP A 35 2.77 2.78 3.14
N TYR A 36 2.67 1.95 2.11
CA TYR A 36 1.36 1.49 1.59
C TYR A 36 0.59 0.67 2.64
N ASP A 37 1.25 -0.27 3.32
CA ASP A 37 0.61 -1.09 4.37
C ASP A 37 0.19 -0.22 5.58
N ALA A 38 1.07 0.68 6.02
CA ALA A 38 0.78 1.60 7.12
C ALA A 38 -0.41 2.52 6.79
N LEU A 39 -0.50 2.99 5.55
CA LEU A 39 -1.57 3.84 5.08
C LEU A 39 -2.90 3.08 4.97
N ASP A 40 -2.89 1.84 4.46
CA ASP A 40 -4.08 0.98 4.42
C ASP A 40 -4.60 0.66 5.84
N ALA A 41 -3.70 0.33 6.76
CA ALA A 41 -4.03 0.14 8.17
C ALA A 41 -4.65 1.41 8.79
N ARG A 42 -4.11 2.58 8.44
CA ARG A 42 -4.61 3.86 8.92
C ARG A 42 -5.98 4.22 8.35
N VAL A 43 -6.24 3.93 7.07
CA VAL A 43 -7.57 4.08 6.48
C VAL A 43 -8.58 3.20 7.21
N ARG A 44 -8.25 1.92 7.47
CA ARG A 44 -9.12 1.01 8.22
C ARG A 44 -9.41 1.50 9.64
N ASP A 45 -8.38 1.93 10.37
CA ASP A 45 -8.53 2.48 11.71
C ASP A 45 -9.46 3.71 11.74
N LEU A 46 -9.31 4.60 10.75
CA LEU A 46 -10.16 5.78 10.59
C LEU A 46 -11.60 5.43 10.21
N GLU A 47 -11.80 4.43 9.36
CA GLU A 47 -13.14 3.91 9.02
C GLU A 47 -13.82 3.27 10.24
N GLU A 48 -13.08 2.56 11.09
CA GLU A 48 -13.58 1.99 12.35
C GLU A 48 -13.90 3.05 13.40
N LEU A 49 -13.15 4.15 13.45
CA LEU A 49 -13.37 5.27 14.37
C LEU A 49 -14.65 6.08 14.08
N GLY A 50 -15.21 5.98 12.88
CA GLY A 50 -16.58 6.43 12.56
C GLY A 50 -16.87 7.94 12.77
N THR A 51 -15.83 8.78 12.88
CA THR A 51 -15.98 10.22 13.12
C THR A 51 -16.12 11.02 11.82
N PRO A 52 -17.00 12.05 11.76
CA PRO A 52 -17.25 12.85 10.55
C PRO A 52 -16.07 13.71 10.07
N VAL A 53 -14.99 13.78 10.85
CA VAL A 53 -13.72 14.43 10.45
C VAL A 53 -12.90 13.52 9.52
N ALA A 54 -13.23 12.21 9.49
CA ALA A 54 -12.49 11.22 8.74
C ALA A 54 -12.72 11.29 7.23
N ASP A 55 -13.83 11.82 6.72
CA ASP A 55 -14.09 11.87 5.26
C ASP A 55 -12.97 12.57 4.49
N GLU A 56 -12.57 13.78 4.89
CA GLU A 56 -11.54 14.55 4.17
C GLU A 56 -10.16 13.87 4.29
N THR A 57 -9.81 13.36 5.47
CA THR A 57 -8.56 12.63 5.70
C THR A 57 -8.53 11.29 4.94
N ILE A 58 -9.62 10.53 4.93
CA ILE A 58 -9.74 9.27 4.18
C ILE A 58 -9.63 9.55 2.68
N GLU A 59 -10.21 10.66 2.19
CA GLU A 59 -10.06 11.08 0.79
C GLU A 59 -8.60 11.36 0.43
N GLU A 60 -7.84 12.04 1.30
CA GLU A 60 -6.42 12.29 1.11
C GLU A 60 -5.61 11.00 1.16
N LEU A 61 -5.85 10.13 2.15
CA LEU A 61 -5.21 8.83 2.26
C LEU A 61 -5.52 7.96 1.02
N LYS A 62 -6.74 7.97 0.48
CA LYS A 62 -7.06 7.24 -0.75
C LYS A 62 -6.24 7.74 -1.95
N LYS A 63 -6.00 9.05 -2.06
CA LYS A 63 -5.13 9.61 -3.09
C LYS A 63 -3.68 9.16 -2.91
N GLU A 64 -3.20 9.21 -1.68
CA GLU A 64 -1.83 8.80 -1.34
C GLU A 64 -1.61 7.30 -1.59
N ARG A 65 -2.60 6.47 -1.24
CA ARG A 65 -2.63 5.04 -1.57
C ARG A 65 -2.51 4.81 -3.07
N LEU A 66 -3.27 5.56 -3.87
CA LEU A 66 -3.24 5.46 -5.32
C LEU A 66 -1.86 5.86 -5.86
N HIS A 67 -1.25 6.90 -5.30
CA HIS A 67 0.07 7.37 -5.69
C HIS A 67 1.16 6.33 -5.38
N LEU A 68 1.18 5.81 -4.15
CA LEU A 68 2.10 4.74 -3.75
C LEU A 68 1.95 3.51 -4.64
N LYS A 69 0.71 3.13 -4.97
CA LYS A 69 0.44 2.03 -5.90
C LYS A 69 1.01 2.30 -7.29
N ASP A 70 0.82 3.50 -7.83
CA ASP A 70 1.34 3.88 -9.14
C ASP A 70 2.88 3.84 -9.16
N THR A 71 3.53 4.32 -8.10
CA THR A 71 4.99 4.24 -7.94
C THR A 71 5.47 2.80 -7.87
N LEU A 72 4.86 1.96 -7.03
CA LEU A 72 5.19 0.53 -6.92
C LEU A 72 5.02 -0.18 -8.26
N TYR A 73 3.96 0.15 -9.01
CA TYR A 73 3.70 -0.41 -10.33
C TYR A 73 4.71 0.08 -11.39
N ALA A 74 5.12 1.35 -11.33
CA ALA A 74 6.15 1.90 -12.21
C ALA A 74 7.50 1.20 -12.01
N ILE A 75 7.89 0.94 -10.75
CA ILE A 75 9.11 0.19 -10.43
C ILE A 75 9.00 -1.26 -10.92
N LEU A 76 7.85 -1.91 -10.73
CA LEU A 76 7.63 -3.29 -11.18
C LEU A 76 7.64 -3.44 -12.71
N ARG A 77 7.21 -2.41 -13.44
CA ARG A 77 7.19 -2.41 -14.90
C ARG A 77 8.54 -2.03 -15.52
N SER A 78 9.44 -1.44 -14.74
CA SER A 78 10.82 -1.18 -15.15
C SER A 78 11.66 -2.47 -15.18
#